data_AF-A0A967L7E3-F1
#
_entry.id   AF-A0A967L7E3-F1
#
_cell.length_a   1.000
_cell.length_b   1.000
_cell.length_c   1.000
_cell.angle_alpha   90.00
_cell.angle_beta   90.00
_cell.angle_gamma   90.00
#
_symmetry.space_group_name_H-M   'P 1'
#
loop_
_entity.id
_entity.type
_entity.pdbx_description
1 polymer ?
#
loop_
_entity_poly.entity_id
_entity_poly.type
_entity_poly.pdbx_seq_one_letter_code
_entity_poly.pdbx_strand_id
1 'polypeptide(L)'
;MSVSIGGVRVLHARLHVPRMGAWFLDAALESDQDLSSAQQITITLPDGEHVLRGTVQRGGSFALHGGVRIVGGAAAWGQDVARKAYANDAGVKAATVISDLASELGETLGTVEPSRASLGTHWAREAGPAGKQLEAAAGTTPWWVDFDGVTHVAARDSRDAPPESYSVLEHDPVSRWVTLGVDSLEGIAPGRVLRAGLDEPVTIGALELVISPDSARAHVWYGGAGANAVAGALASVIEHVVGQRLHGSYRYRVVQMSGNRADLQVVRQAPGLPDMVRVPQWSAPGYHAELAKGAEVLVMFADGDRGFPVVTHAVGKDGSGHVPVSVQIAGGGRKVARQGDLVQCGGAGTICTLMPLSGAGAPPNNAIVAGVPVVISFSSTPPDPAGLTAKPLYGAISTGSPLVESG
;
A
#
# COMPACT_ATOMS: atom_id res chain seq x y z
N MET A 1 33.07 35.73 0.57
CA MET A 1 31.97 34.92 0.01
C MET A 1 30.75 35.07 0.93
N SER A 2 29.69 35.80 0.54
CA SER A 2 28.54 36.02 1.44
C SER A 2 27.34 35.18 1.02
N VAL A 3 26.91 34.26 1.88
CA VAL A 3 25.59 33.61 1.76
C VAL A 3 24.54 34.52 2.38
N SER A 4 23.38 34.60 1.74
CA SER A 4 22.22 35.28 2.33
C SER A 4 20.98 34.40 2.33
N ILE A 5 20.15 34.55 3.37
CA ILE A 5 18.89 33.84 3.57
C ILE A 5 17.81 34.91 3.69
N GLY A 6 16.92 35.00 2.69
CA GLY A 6 15.88 36.05 2.68
C GLY A 6 16.45 37.47 2.75
N GLY A 7 17.65 37.68 2.19
CA GLY A 7 18.37 38.96 2.25
C GLY A 7 19.21 39.19 3.51
N VAL A 8 19.15 38.30 4.50
CA VAL A 8 19.96 38.40 5.73
C VAL A 8 21.28 37.66 5.54
N ARG A 9 22.40 38.28 5.91
CA ARG A 9 23.72 37.66 5.83
C ARG A 9 23.83 36.49 6.81
N VAL A 10 24.38 35.39 6.31
CA VAL A 10 24.69 34.19 7.10
C VAL A 10 26.13 34.28 7.63
N LEU A 11 26.28 34.06 8.93
CA LEU A 11 27.59 33.96 9.60
C LEU A 11 28.20 32.56 9.43
N HIS A 12 27.35 31.54 9.57
CA HIS A 12 27.73 30.15 9.41
C HIS A 12 26.54 29.34 8.95
N ALA A 13 26.74 28.40 8.03
CA ALA A 13 25.70 27.53 7.53
C ALA A 13 26.21 26.10 7.38
N ARG A 14 25.35 25.13 7.67
CA ARG A 14 25.58 23.71 7.42
C ARG A 14 24.41 23.14 6.64
N LEU A 15 24.65 22.81 5.37
CA LEU A 15 23.69 22.20 4.46
C LEU A 15 23.93 20.69 4.42
N HIS A 16 22.89 19.91 4.66
CA HIS A 16 22.93 18.46 4.50
C HIS A 16 22.05 18.05 3.32
N VAL A 17 22.66 17.37 2.34
CA VAL A 17 21.96 16.86 1.16
C VAL A 17 22.05 15.33 1.17
N PRO A 18 20.99 14.64 1.60
CA PRO A 18 20.98 13.18 1.62
C PRO A 18 20.82 12.61 0.21
N ARG A 19 21.16 11.32 0.07
CA ARG A 19 20.91 10.58 -1.17
C ARG A 19 19.42 10.57 -1.55
N MET A 20 18.58 10.34 -0.54
CA MET A 20 17.13 10.29 -0.63
C MET A 20 16.52 11.22 0.42
N GLY A 21 15.40 11.82 0.07
CA GLY A 21 14.69 12.78 0.90
C GLY A 21 15.02 14.24 0.61
N ALA A 22 14.45 15.12 1.43
CA ALA A 22 14.70 16.55 1.39
C ALA A 22 16.05 16.88 2.05
N TRP A 23 16.76 17.85 1.47
CA TRP A 23 17.91 18.48 2.14
C TRP A 23 17.43 19.41 3.26
N PHE A 24 18.32 19.71 4.19
CA PHE A 24 18.08 20.73 5.22
C PHE A 24 19.32 21.56 5.48
N LEU A 25 19.11 22.82 5.86
CA LEU A 25 20.13 23.81 6.15
C LEU A 25 19.93 24.33 7.57
N ASP A 26 20.95 24.23 8.41
CA ASP A 26 21.02 24.96 9.67
C ASP A 26 21.93 26.18 9.49
N ALA A 27 21.45 27.37 9.82
CA ALA A 27 22.21 28.61 9.63
C ALA A 27 22.13 29.54 10.84
N ALA A 28 23.25 30.21 11.13
CA ALA A 28 23.35 31.33 12.04
C ALA A 28 23.36 32.63 11.24
N LEU A 29 22.48 33.56 11.59
CA LEU A 29 22.24 34.82 10.92
C LEU A 29 22.86 35.98 11.69
N GLU A 30 23.34 37.00 10.97
CA GLU A 30 23.90 38.23 11.56
C GLU A 30 22.83 39.13 12.21
N SER A 31 21.55 38.87 11.91
CA SER A 31 20.40 39.61 12.45
C SER A 31 19.50 38.69 13.28
N ASP A 32 18.82 39.27 14.26
CA ASP A 32 17.71 38.67 15.02
C ASP A 32 16.36 38.76 14.31
N GLN A 33 16.34 39.11 13.02
CA GLN A 33 15.13 39.08 12.21
C GLN A 33 14.46 37.72 12.35
N ASP A 34 13.22 37.75 12.84
CA ASP A 34 12.43 36.54 13.01
C ASP A 34 11.95 36.04 11.65
N LEU A 35 12.40 34.85 11.28
CA LEU A 35 11.96 34.16 10.08
C LEU A 35 10.83 33.20 10.48
N SER A 36 9.61 33.51 10.05
CA SER A 36 8.42 32.77 10.46
C SER A 36 8.46 31.32 9.97
N SER A 37 7.97 30.39 10.80
CA SER A 37 7.78 29.00 10.39
C SER A 37 6.84 28.92 9.18
N ALA A 38 7.11 27.98 8.26
CA ALA A 38 6.41 27.80 6.98
C ALA A 38 6.63 28.93 5.95
N GLN A 39 7.51 29.90 6.22
CA GLN A 39 7.92 30.87 5.20
C GLN A 39 8.82 30.22 4.15
N GLN A 40 8.44 30.34 2.88
CA GLN A 40 9.31 30.00 1.76
C GLN A 40 10.44 31.02 1.64
N ILE A 41 11.66 30.55 1.47
CA ILE A 41 12.87 31.36 1.45
C ILE A 41 13.84 30.92 0.37
N THR A 42 14.48 31.92 -0.20
CA THR A 42 15.57 31.81 -1.17
C THR A 42 16.88 31.97 -0.41
N ILE A 43 17.77 31.00 -0.58
CA ILE A 43 19.13 31.02 -0.07
C ILE A 43 20.04 31.32 -1.26
N THR A 44 20.71 32.46 -1.25
CA THR A 44 21.67 32.83 -2.30
C THR A 44 23.06 32.44 -1.84
N LEU A 45 23.74 31.63 -2.65
CA LEU A 45 25.11 31.18 -2.39
C LEU A 45 26.14 32.24 -2.80
N PRO A 46 27.42 32.06 -2.44
CA PRO A 46 28.43 33.09 -2.66
C PRO A 46 28.74 33.40 -4.13
N ASP A 47 28.43 32.47 -5.03
CA ASP A 47 28.56 32.65 -6.47
C ASP A 47 27.47 33.57 -7.05
N GLY A 48 26.39 33.85 -6.29
CA GLY A 48 25.29 34.72 -6.69
C GLY A 48 24.37 34.13 -7.77
N GLU A 49 24.81 33.09 -8.46
CA GLU A 49 24.07 32.40 -9.52
C GLU A 49 23.22 31.25 -8.96
N HIS A 50 23.69 30.59 -7.90
CA HIS A 50 22.99 29.45 -7.33
C HIS A 50 22.07 29.87 -6.19
N VAL A 51 20.82 29.43 -6.30
CA VAL A 51 19.75 29.68 -5.36
C VAL A 51 19.21 28.35 -4.86
N LEU A 52 19.14 28.18 -3.54
CA LEU A 52 18.36 27.09 -2.94
C LEU A 52 16.99 27.61 -2.53
N ARG A 53 15.94 26.83 -2.79
CA ARG A 53 14.56 27.12 -2.40
C ARG A 53 14.10 26.13 -1.35
N GLY A 54 13.76 26.66 -0.18
CA GLY A 54 13.24 25.85 0.91
C GLY A 54 12.24 26.61 1.76
N THR A 55 11.78 25.95 2.81
CA THR A 55 10.81 26.48 3.76
C THR A 55 11.39 26.46 5.16
N VAL A 56 11.22 27.54 5.91
CA VAL A 56 11.66 27.66 7.30
C VAL A 56 10.87 26.68 8.15
N GLN A 57 11.54 25.69 8.73
CA GLN A 57 10.93 24.71 9.62
C GLN A 57 10.88 25.22 11.06
N ARG A 58 11.96 25.86 11.51
CA ARG A 58 12.08 26.48 12.83
C ARG A 58 13.07 27.65 12.77
N GLY A 59 12.74 28.71 13.48
CA GLY A 59 13.61 29.87 13.70
C GLY A 59 13.69 30.18 15.19
N GLY A 60 14.70 30.96 15.56
CA GLY A 60 14.81 31.53 16.90
C GLY A 60 15.95 32.53 16.95
N SER A 61 15.92 33.43 17.92
CA SER A 61 16.96 34.44 18.10
C SER A 61 17.56 34.35 19.50
N PHE A 62 18.87 34.57 19.61
CA PHE A 62 19.56 34.74 20.88
C PHE A 62 20.64 35.82 20.76
N ALA A 63 20.67 36.77 21.70
CA ALA A 63 21.69 37.81 21.78
C ALA A 63 21.97 38.53 20.44
N LEU A 64 20.90 39.02 19.78
CA LEU A 64 20.93 39.70 18.47
C LEU A 64 21.31 38.84 17.25
N HIS A 65 21.46 37.52 17.44
CA HIS A 65 21.74 36.59 16.36
C HIS A 65 20.54 35.66 16.12
N GLY A 66 20.17 35.50 14.87
CA GLY A 66 19.16 34.54 14.44
C GLY A 66 19.76 33.16 14.21
N GLY A 67 18.97 32.12 14.44
CA GLY A 67 19.24 30.74 14.07
C GLY A 67 18.04 30.19 13.33
N VAL A 68 18.27 29.52 12.20
CA VAL A 68 17.19 28.99 11.37
C VAL A 68 17.52 27.59 10.88
N ARG A 69 16.48 26.74 10.81
CA ARG A 69 16.50 25.51 10.04
C ARG A 69 15.54 25.63 8.86
N ILE A 70 16.06 25.39 7.66
CA ILE A 70 15.31 25.37 6.40
C ILE A 70 15.32 23.96 5.84
N VAL A 71 14.21 23.52 5.27
CA VAL A 71 14.09 22.23 4.56
C VAL A 71 13.74 22.50 3.11
N GLY A 72 14.32 21.75 2.18
CA GLY A 72 14.05 21.91 0.75
C GLY A 72 12.58 21.71 0.38
N GLY A 73 12.11 22.49 -0.59
CA GLY A 73 10.71 22.46 -1.05
C GLY A 73 9.74 23.10 -0.07
N ALA A 74 8.51 22.58 0.00
CA ALA A 74 7.46 23.10 0.91
C ALA A 74 7.62 22.59 2.36
N ALA A 75 8.63 21.76 2.64
CA ALA A 75 8.87 21.12 3.94
C ALA A 75 7.67 20.32 4.47
N ALA A 76 6.82 19.82 3.57
CA ALA A 76 5.56 19.19 3.92
C ALA A 76 5.64 17.65 3.91
N TRP A 77 6.70 17.07 3.35
CA TRP A 77 6.93 15.61 3.37
C TRP A 77 7.06 15.01 4.78
N GLY A 78 7.39 15.80 5.79
CA GLY A 78 7.40 15.38 7.19
C GLY A 78 6.04 15.45 7.89
N GLN A 79 5.02 16.05 7.26
CA GLN A 79 3.70 16.24 7.85
C GLN A 79 2.84 14.99 7.74
N ASP A 80 1.90 14.84 8.68
CA ASP A 80 0.92 13.76 8.62
C ASP A 80 -0.16 14.06 7.58
N VAL A 81 -0.47 13.06 6.76
CA VAL A 81 -1.59 13.10 5.82
C VAL A 81 -2.72 12.21 6.30
N ALA A 82 -3.94 12.53 5.86
CA ALA A 82 -5.11 11.73 6.17
C ALA A 82 -5.11 10.42 5.35
N ARG A 83 -5.82 9.41 5.87
CA ARG A 83 -6.09 8.17 5.12
C ARG A 83 -6.86 8.46 3.82
N LYS A 84 -6.53 7.77 2.73
CA LYS A 84 -7.20 7.93 1.43
C LYS A 84 -7.16 6.62 0.64
N ALA A 85 -8.28 6.24 0.04
CA ALA A 85 -8.38 5.02 -0.76
C ALA A 85 -8.47 5.36 -2.25
N TYR A 86 -7.87 4.51 -3.07
CA TYR A 86 -7.83 4.61 -4.52
C TYR A 86 -8.34 3.28 -5.11
N ALA A 87 -9.18 3.37 -6.13
CA ALA A 87 -9.69 2.19 -6.84
C ALA A 87 -9.78 2.49 -8.34
N ASN A 88 -9.25 1.58 -9.15
CA ASN A 88 -9.37 1.62 -10.60
C ASN A 88 -9.22 0.21 -11.15
N ASP A 89 -10.23 -0.28 -11.88
CA ASP A 89 -10.22 -1.63 -12.47
C ASP A 89 -9.11 -1.78 -13.54
N ALA A 90 -8.66 -0.68 -14.14
CA ALA A 90 -7.50 -0.65 -15.04
C ALA A 90 -6.15 -0.51 -14.32
N GLY A 91 -6.16 -0.44 -12.97
CA GLY A 91 -4.99 -0.23 -12.13
C GLY A 91 -4.85 1.21 -11.64
N VAL A 92 -4.59 1.37 -10.35
CA VAL A 92 -4.25 2.64 -9.72
C VAL A 92 -2.81 2.99 -10.12
N LYS A 93 -2.62 4.12 -10.80
CA LYS A 93 -1.29 4.57 -11.22
C LYS A 93 -0.52 5.12 -10.02
N ALA A 94 0.72 4.68 -9.84
CA ALA A 94 1.60 5.19 -8.78
C ALA A 94 1.83 6.70 -8.90
N ALA A 95 2.03 7.19 -10.14
CA ALA A 95 2.20 8.62 -10.41
C ALA A 95 0.98 9.46 -9.98
N THR A 96 -0.24 8.91 -10.07
CA THR A 96 -1.46 9.60 -9.60
C THR A 96 -1.46 9.73 -8.08
N VAL A 97 -1.10 8.67 -7.35
CA VAL A 97 -0.99 8.72 -5.89
C VAL A 97 0.06 9.74 -5.44
N ILE A 98 1.23 9.75 -6.10
CA ILE A 98 2.32 10.68 -5.81
C ILE A 98 1.89 12.13 -6.10
N SER A 99 1.24 12.37 -7.24
CA SER A 99 0.76 13.69 -7.63
C SER A 99 -0.33 14.22 -6.71
N ASP A 100 -1.26 13.36 -6.28
CA ASP A 100 -2.28 13.71 -5.29
C ASP A 100 -1.63 14.12 -3.96
N LEU A 101 -0.65 13.35 -3.49
CA LEU A 101 0.03 13.59 -2.23
C LEU A 101 0.80 14.91 -2.25
N ALA A 102 1.54 15.18 -3.32
CA ALA A 102 2.24 16.44 -3.49
C ALA A 102 1.28 17.64 -3.54
N SER A 103 0.16 17.49 -4.26
CA SER A 103 -0.85 18.54 -4.38
C SER A 103 -1.53 18.87 -3.04
N GLU A 104 -1.83 17.84 -2.22
CA GLU A 104 -2.40 18.00 -0.87
C GLU A 104 -1.45 18.77 0.07
N LEU A 105 -0.15 18.64 -0.17
CA LEU A 105 0.92 19.19 0.67
C LEU A 105 1.52 20.50 0.13
N GLY A 106 1.12 20.94 -1.06
CA GLY A 106 1.70 22.09 -1.73
C GLY A 106 3.14 21.87 -2.23
N GLU A 107 3.56 20.62 -2.41
CA GLU A 107 4.88 20.27 -2.93
C GLU A 107 4.87 20.31 -4.46
N THR A 108 6.00 20.73 -5.05
CA THR A 108 6.17 20.74 -6.50
C THR A 108 6.85 19.45 -6.96
N LEU A 109 6.31 18.81 -8.00
CA LEU A 109 6.88 17.60 -8.58
C LEU A 109 7.62 17.89 -9.88
N GLY A 110 8.79 17.27 -10.03
CA GLY A 110 9.55 17.18 -11.27
C GLY A 110 9.35 15.82 -11.93
N THR A 111 10.44 15.12 -12.21
CA THR A 111 10.41 13.75 -12.77
C THR A 111 9.76 12.76 -11.82
N VAL A 112 8.78 11.98 -12.30
CA VAL A 112 8.07 10.95 -11.53
C VAL A 112 8.08 9.62 -12.30
N GLU A 113 8.99 8.74 -11.91
CA GLU A 113 9.28 7.43 -12.50
C GLU A 113 9.29 6.33 -11.41
N PRO A 114 8.14 6.03 -10.78
CA PRO A 114 8.03 5.00 -9.74
C PRO A 114 8.41 3.62 -10.29
N SER A 115 8.89 2.73 -9.43
CA SER A 115 9.42 1.42 -9.88
C SER A 115 8.35 0.50 -10.46
N ARG A 116 7.08 0.80 -10.19
CA ARG A 116 5.91 0.17 -10.79
C ARG A 116 4.98 1.26 -11.29
N ALA A 117 4.53 1.15 -12.54
CA ALA A 117 3.55 2.09 -13.10
C ALA A 117 2.17 1.97 -12.44
N SER A 118 1.81 0.77 -11.97
CA SER A 118 0.53 0.45 -11.34
C SER A 118 0.74 -0.18 -9.95
N LEU A 119 -0.08 0.22 -8.99
CA LEU A 119 -0.11 -0.27 -7.60
C LEU A 119 -1.14 -1.38 -7.38
N GLY A 120 -1.71 -1.92 -8.45
CA GLY A 120 -2.83 -2.86 -8.41
C GLY A 120 -4.17 -2.16 -8.62
N THR A 121 -5.28 -2.92 -8.54
CA THR A 121 -6.63 -2.36 -8.77
C THR A 121 -7.12 -1.48 -7.62
N HIS A 122 -6.52 -1.64 -6.44
CA HIS A 122 -6.84 -0.90 -5.24
C HIS A 122 -5.55 -0.51 -4.54
N TRP A 123 -5.52 0.68 -3.95
CA TRP A 123 -4.41 1.11 -3.11
C TRP A 123 -4.93 1.97 -1.97
N ALA A 124 -4.38 1.77 -0.77
CA ALA A 124 -4.81 2.46 0.43
C ALA A 124 -3.63 3.22 1.06
N ARG A 125 -3.78 4.55 1.14
CA ARG A 125 -2.92 5.43 1.93
C ARG A 125 -3.34 5.35 3.40
N GLU A 126 -2.38 5.07 4.27
CA GLU A 126 -2.59 5.18 5.72
C GLU A 126 -2.46 6.62 6.18
N ALA A 127 -3.04 6.92 7.34
CA ALA A 127 -2.71 8.17 8.01
C ALA A 127 -1.27 8.12 8.56
N GLY A 128 -0.54 9.22 8.48
CA GLY A 128 0.83 9.33 8.98
C GLY A 128 1.74 10.13 8.04
N PRO A 129 3.08 10.04 8.22
CA PRO A 129 4.00 10.93 7.53
C PRO A 129 3.94 10.78 6.01
N ALA A 130 3.81 11.91 5.32
CA ALA A 130 3.68 11.97 3.86
C ALA A 130 4.85 11.28 3.14
N GLY A 131 6.09 11.51 3.57
CA GLY A 131 7.28 10.90 2.97
C GLY A 131 7.22 9.37 2.95
N LYS A 132 6.60 8.77 3.98
CA LYS A 132 6.38 7.31 4.01
C LYS A 132 5.36 6.85 2.98
N GLN A 133 4.29 7.62 2.79
CA GLN A 133 3.28 7.30 1.77
C GLN A 133 3.84 7.51 0.35
N LEU A 134 4.72 8.51 0.17
CA LEU A 134 5.48 8.73 -1.06
C LEU A 134 6.36 7.52 -1.37
N GLU A 135 7.14 7.04 -0.39
CA GLU A 135 7.99 5.84 -0.54
C GLU A 135 7.18 4.60 -0.88
N ALA A 136 6.05 4.39 -0.20
CA ALA A 136 5.17 3.26 -0.49
C ALA A 136 4.63 3.29 -1.93
N ALA A 137 4.32 4.47 -2.48
CA ALA A 137 3.87 4.62 -3.85
C ALA A 137 5.02 4.58 -4.88
N ALA A 138 6.20 5.09 -4.52
CA ALA A 138 7.41 5.09 -5.36
C ALA A 138 8.01 3.69 -5.52
N GLY A 139 7.79 2.81 -4.55
CA GLY A 139 8.34 1.46 -4.52
C GLY A 139 9.83 1.47 -4.20
N THR A 140 10.65 0.97 -5.12
CA THR A 140 12.12 0.92 -4.95
C THR A 140 12.83 2.10 -5.60
N THR A 141 12.10 2.98 -6.30
CA THR A 141 12.68 4.19 -6.88
C THR A 141 12.97 5.20 -5.76
N PRO A 142 14.18 5.78 -5.69
CA PRO A 142 14.50 6.81 -4.71
C PRO A 142 13.69 8.08 -4.98
N TRP A 143 13.37 8.81 -3.92
CA TRP A 143 12.85 10.17 -4.02
C TRP A 143 13.82 11.16 -3.39
N TRP A 144 13.84 12.39 -3.91
CA TRP A 144 14.75 13.44 -3.45
C TRP A 144 14.22 14.82 -3.83
N VAL A 145 14.66 15.84 -3.08
CA VAL A 145 14.37 17.25 -3.41
C VAL A 145 15.62 17.89 -3.99
N ASP A 146 15.49 18.58 -5.11
CA ASP A 146 16.57 19.34 -5.75
C ASP A 146 16.79 20.70 -5.05
N PHE A 147 17.76 21.48 -5.53
CA PHE A 147 18.04 22.80 -4.96
C PHE A 147 16.97 23.84 -5.31
N ASP A 148 16.21 23.65 -6.39
CA ASP A 148 15.04 24.47 -6.72
C ASP A 148 13.80 24.15 -5.85
N GLY A 149 13.93 23.19 -4.92
CA GLY A 149 12.84 22.79 -4.02
C GLY A 149 11.81 21.89 -4.70
N VAL A 150 12.16 21.30 -5.86
CA VAL A 150 11.32 20.38 -6.62
C VAL A 150 11.59 18.96 -6.17
N THR A 151 10.51 18.21 -5.93
CA THR A 151 10.58 16.79 -5.55
C THR A 151 10.60 15.90 -6.78
N HIS A 152 11.58 15.01 -6.84
CA HIS A 152 11.73 14.00 -7.88
C HIS A 152 11.55 12.61 -7.29
N VAL A 153 10.88 11.73 -8.03
CA VAL A 153 10.80 10.30 -7.78
C VAL A 153 11.47 9.61 -8.96
N ALA A 154 12.79 9.61 -8.98
CA ALA A 154 13.59 9.09 -10.08
C ALA A 154 15.03 8.85 -9.61
N ALA A 155 15.78 8.06 -10.37
CA ALA A 155 17.22 8.02 -10.19
C ALA A 155 17.82 9.43 -10.32
N ARG A 156 18.77 9.78 -9.45
CA ARG A 156 19.52 11.03 -9.60
C ARG A 156 20.39 10.93 -10.84
N ASP A 157 20.47 12.05 -11.55
CA ASP A 157 21.25 12.13 -12.76
C ASP A 157 22.75 11.94 -12.48
N SER A 158 23.38 11.10 -13.28
CA SER A 158 24.79 10.72 -13.14
C SER A 158 25.61 11.38 -14.23
N ARG A 159 25.91 12.68 -14.05
CA ARG A 159 26.88 13.40 -14.88
C ARG A 159 28.07 13.86 -14.05
N ASP A 160 29.17 14.08 -14.76
CA ASP A 160 30.39 14.60 -14.17
C ASP A 160 30.15 15.99 -13.56
N ALA A 161 30.74 16.24 -12.40
CA ALA A 161 30.83 17.56 -11.81
C ALA A 161 31.88 18.39 -12.59
N PRO A 162 31.61 19.68 -12.87
CA PRO A 162 32.58 20.54 -13.53
C PRO A 162 33.87 20.60 -12.70
N PRO A 163 35.06 20.33 -13.28
CA PRO A 163 36.31 20.27 -12.53
C PRO A 163 36.71 21.60 -11.87
N GLU A 164 36.17 22.72 -12.35
CA GLU A 164 36.34 24.06 -11.81
C GLU A 164 35.43 24.38 -10.61
N SER A 165 34.40 23.56 -10.36
CA SER A 165 33.46 23.79 -9.25
C SER A 165 34.03 23.36 -7.90
N TYR A 166 35.10 22.55 -7.90
CA TYR A 166 35.67 21.99 -6.68
C TYR A 166 37.16 21.69 -6.78
N SER A 167 37.81 21.60 -5.62
CA SER A 167 39.15 21.04 -5.46
C SER A 167 39.14 19.96 -4.38
N VAL A 168 39.82 18.85 -4.62
CA VAL A 168 39.97 17.78 -3.61
C VAL A 168 41.00 18.21 -2.59
N LEU A 169 40.59 18.29 -1.33
CA LEU A 169 41.47 18.64 -0.21
C LEU A 169 41.97 17.39 0.52
N GLU A 170 41.10 16.39 0.66
CA GLU A 170 41.40 15.15 1.37
C GLU A 170 40.54 14.01 0.83
N HIS A 171 41.11 12.81 0.72
CA HIS A 171 40.41 11.63 0.20
C HIS A 171 40.78 10.39 1.02
N ASP A 172 39.76 9.72 1.57
CA ASP A 172 39.91 8.45 2.27
C ASP A 172 39.14 7.34 1.52
N PRO A 173 39.85 6.52 0.71
CA PRO A 173 39.22 5.43 -0.05
C PRO A 173 38.69 4.28 0.80
N VAL A 174 39.22 4.09 2.01
CA VAL A 174 38.81 3.01 2.92
C VAL A 174 37.49 3.36 3.59
N SER A 175 37.41 4.57 4.13
CA SER A 175 36.19 5.08 4.79
C SER A 175 35.17 5.66 3.81
N ARG A 176 35.52 5.75 2.52
CA ARG A 176 34.68 6.21 1.40
C ARG A 176 34.12 7.62 1.57
N TRP A 177 35.01 8.56 1.88
CA TRP A 177 34.66 9.97 1.89
C TRP A 177 35.76 10.83 1.28
N VAL A 178 35.37 12.02 0.84
CA VAL A 178 36.25 13.05 0.27
C VAL A 178 35.85 14.41 0.82
N THR A 179 36.84 15.23 1.21
CA THR A 179 36.63 16.64 1.55
C THR A 179 36.99 17.50 0.35
N LEU A 180 36.08 18.37 -0.05
CA LEU A 180 36.22 19.28 -1.18
C LEU A 180 36.29 20.74 -0.69
N GLY A 181 37.14 21.54 -1.30
CA GLY A 181 36.96 22.98 -1.39
C GLY A 181 35.94 23.24 -2.50
N VAL A 182 34.90 24.02 -2.21
CA VAL A 182 33.80 24.25 -3.13
C VAL A 182 33.81 25.70 -3.59
N ASP A 183 33.97 25.90 -4.89
CA ASP A 183 33.96 27.22 -5.53
C ASP A 183 32.58 27.53 -6.13
N SER A 184 31.84 26.49 -6.56
CA SER A 184 30.47 26.57 -7.06
C SER A 184 29.69 25.31 -6.67
N LEU A 185 28.38 25.40 -6.44
CA LEU A 185 27.53 24.22 -6.26
C LEU A 185 27.04 23.60 -7.57
N GLU A 186 27.40 24.18 -8.71
CA GLU A 186 27.09 23.58 -10.00
C GLU A 186 27.67 22.17 -10.09
N GLY A 187 26.81 21.17 -10.23
CA GLY A 187 27.25 19.78 -10.31
C GLY A 187 27.79 19.18 -9.00
N ILE A 188 27.70 19.88 -7.87
CA ILE A 188 28.04 19.35 -6.54
C ILE A 188 26.75 18.95 -5.79
N ALA A 189 26.21 17.80 -6.18
CA ALA A 189 25.02 17.21 -5.57
C ALA A 189 25.07 15.68 -5.62
N PRO A 190 24.32 14.96 -4.76
CA PRO A 190 24.22 13.51 -4.86
C PRO A 190 23.84 13.05 -6.27
N GLY A 191 24.44 11.93 -6.71
CA GLY A 191 24.36 11.40 -8.08
C GLY A 191 25.48 11.87 -9.01
N ARG A 192 26.11 13.01 -8.74
CA ARG A 192 27.19 13.56 -9.57
C ARG A 192 28.49 12.79 -9.41
N VAL A 193 29.34 12.84 -10.43
CA VAL A 193 30.62 12.10 -10.47
C VAL A 193 31.79 13.07 -10.34
N LEU A 194 32.60 12.88 -9.32
CA LEU A 194 33.86 13.58 -9.09
C LEU A 194 34.99 12.80 -9.79
N ARG A 195 35.82 13.51 -10.57
CA ARG A 195 36.97 12.93 -11.30
C ARG A 195 38.26 13.69 -11.05
N ALA A 196 38.22 15.01 -11.10
CA ALA A 196 39.39 15.85 -10.86
C ALA A 196 39.92 15.63 -9.44
N GLY A 197 41.23 15.44 -9.31
CA GLY A 197 41.91 15.27 -8.02
C GLY A 197 41.73 13.91 -7.34
N LEU A 198 41.21 12.88 -8.04
CA LEU A 198 41.03 11.53 -7.53
C LEU A 198 41.66 10.49 -8.47
N ASP A 199 42.17 9.39 -7.90
CA ASP A 199 42.74 8.28 -8.66
C ASP A 199 41.66 7.49 -9.44
N GLU A 200 40.45 7.40 -8.86
CA GLU A 200 39.29 6.76 -9.47
C GLU A 200 38.06 7.68 -9.39
N PRO A 201 37.15 7.65 -10.39
CA PRO A 201 35.91 8.40 -10.33
C PRO A 201 35.04 8.00 -9.15
N VAL A 202 34.48 9.00 -8.46
CA VAL A 202 33.65 8.82 -7.27
C VAL A 202 32.27 9.43 -7.47
N THR A 203 31.21 8.66 -7.24
CA THR A 203 29.83 9.17 -7.29
C THR A 203 29.37 9.66 -5.92
N ILE A 204 28.97 10.93 -5.84
CA ILE A 204 28.46 11.57 -4.62
C ILE A 204 27.20 10.83 -4.14
N GLY A 205 27.25 10.24 -2.95
CA GLY A 205 26.11 9.57 -2.33
C GLY A 205 25.31 10.51 -1.43
N ALA A 206 26.00 11.24 -0.57
CA ALA A 206 25.46 12.30 0.27
C ALA A 206 26.54 13.36 0.47
N LEU A 207 26.15 14.58 0.81
CA LEU A 207 27.11 15.62 1.15
C LEU A 207 26.63 16.47 2.34
N GLU A 208 27.59 16.92 3.13
CA GLU A 208 27.45 18.00 4.10
C GLU A 208 28.32 19.16 3.63
N LEU A 209 27.72 20.32 3.39
CA LEU A 209 28.42 21.54 3.01
C LEU A 209 28.44 22.49 4.20
N VAL A 210 29.64 22.81 4.66
CA VAL A 210 29.90 23.80 5.70
C VAL A 210 30.32 25.09 5.05
N ILE A 211 29.51 26.13 5.24
CA ILE A 211 29.74 27.46 4.65
C ILE A 211 30.12 28.44 5.75
N SER A 212 31.20 29.16 5.49
CA SER A 212 31.72 30.26 6.29
C SER A 212 31.89 31.50 5.40
N PRO A 213 32.11 32.70 5.95
CA PRO A 213 32.27 33.92 5.16
C PRO A 213 33.43 33.86 4.15
N ASP A 214 34.43 33.03 4.43
CA ASP A 214 35.69 32.99 3.68
C ASP A 214 35.90 31.67 2.92
N SER A 215 35.07 30.65 3.17
CA SER A 215 35.22 29.34 2.51
C SER A 215 33.94 28.51 2.55
N ALA A 216 33.77 27.67 1.54
CA ALA A 216 32.82 26.57 1.53
C ALA A 216 33.56 25.24 1.41
N ARG A 217 33.24 24.30 2.30
CA ARG A 217 33.83 22.95 2.32
C ARG A 217 32.74 21.90 2.30
N ALA A 218 32.86 20.93 1.41
CA ALA A 218 31.94 19.80 1.36
C ALA A 218 32.60 18.52 1.87
N HIS A 219 31.97 17.86 2.83
CA HIS A 219 32.25 16.48 3.19
C HIS A 219 31.30 15.59 2.38
N VAL A 220 31.87 14.81 1.48
CA VAL A 220 31.14 13.95 0.56
C VAL A 220 31.35 12.51 0.96
N TRP A 221 30.25 11.77 1.16
CA TRP A 221 30.26 10.32 1.31
C TRP A 221 29.86 9.67 0.00
N TYR A 222 30.55 8.60 -0.38
CA TYR A 222 30.33 7.95 -1.66
C TYR A 222 30.24 6.42 -1.58
N GLY A 223 29.67 5.82 -2.62
CA GLY A 223 29.47 4.37 -2.73
C GLY A 223 28.00 3.94 -2.81
N GLY A 224 27.79 2.61 -2.91
CA GLY A 224 26.47 1.98 -3.05
C GLY A 224 25.53 2.20 -1.86
N ALA A 225 24.38 1.51 -1.83
CA ALA A 225 23.35 1.67 -0.80
C ALA A 225 23.86 1.59 0.68
N GLY A 226 25.06 1.04 0.89
CA GLY A 226 25.77 1.02 2.18
C GLY A 226 26.58 2.28 2.54
N ALA A 227 26.60 3.37 1.75
CA ALA A 227 27.22 4.64 2.17
C ALA A 227 26.43 5.35 3.28
N ASN A 228 25.23 4.84 3.58
CA ASN A 228 24.47 5.07 4.79
C ASN A 228 24.50 3.81 5.67
N ALA A 229 25.64 3.14 5.89
CA ALA A 229 25.67 1.90 6.69
C ALA A 229 25.05 2.11 8.08
N VAL A 230 25.27 3.28 8.70
CA VAL A 230 24.68 3.65 9.99
C VAL A 230 23.19 3.98 9.87
N ALA A 231 22.76 4.77 8.87
CA ALA A 231 21.35 5.10 8.67
C ALA A 231 20.53 3.92 8.13
N GLY A 232 21.15 2.99 7.40
CA GLY A 232 20.58 1.73 6.95
C GLY A 232 20.55 0.68 8.06
N ALA A 233 21.55 0.66 8.96
CA ALA A 233 21.49 -0.11 10.19
C ALA A 233 20.44 0.45 11.15
N LEU A 234 20.33 1.77 11.30
CA LEU A 234 19.27 2.42 12.07
C LEU A 234 17.90 2.22 11.43
N ALA A 235 17.76 2.34 10.10
CA ALA A 235 16.51 2.07 9.39
C ALA A 235 16.12 0.59 9.50
N SER A 236 17.08 -0.34 9.44
CA SER A 236 16.84 -1.77 9.69
C SER A 236 16.41 -2.04 11.14
N VAL A 237 17.07 -1.41 12.12
CA VAL A 237 16.66 -1.47 13.53
C VAL A 237 15.29 -0.83 13.73
N ILE A 238 14.99 0.30 13.09
CA ILE A 238 13.69 0.98 13.15
C ILE A 238 12.63 0.16 12.42
N GLU A 239 12.87 -0.44 11.26
CA GLU A 239 11.94 -1.34 10.57
C GLU A 239 11.68 -2.61 11.41
N HIS A 240 12.71 -3.11 12.07
CA HIS A 240 12.63 -4.25 12.99
C HIS A 240 11.88 -3.89 14.29
N VAL A 241 12.02 -2.66 14.79
CA VAL A 241 11.36 -2.15 16.00
C VAL A 241 9.94 -1.61 15.73
N VAL A 242 9.67 -1.10 14.52
CA VAL A 242 8.41 -0.48 14.11
C VAL A 242 7.48 -1.44 13.37
N GLY A 243 7.96 -2.60 12.88
CA GLY A 243 7.13 -3.75 12.54
C GLY A 243 5.82 -3.42 11.81
N GLN A 244 5.87 -2.64 10.73
CA GLN A 244 4.67 -2.25 9.96
C GLN A 244 4.40 -3.12 8.73
N ARG A 245 4.88 -4.37 8.74
CA ARG A 245 4.33 -5.36 7.82
C ARG A 245 3.04 -5.89 8.40
N LEU A 246 1.95 -5.73 7.66
CA LEU A 246 0.61 -6.14 8.07
C LEU A 246 0.43 -7.66 7.91
N HIS A 247 1.24 -8.44 8.63
CA HIS A 247 1.19 -9.91 8.61
C HIS A 247 0.05 -10.49 9.47
N GLY A 248 -0.75 -9.63 10.10
CA GLY A 248 -1.87 -10.04 10.93
C GLY A 248 -3.20 -10.14 10.19
N SER A 249 -4.20 -10.64 10.90
CA SER A 249 -5.60 -10.59 10.50
C SER A 249 -6.28 -9.39 11.16
N TYR A 250 -6.98 -8.59 10.37
CA TYR A 250 -7.60 -7.34 10.82
C TYR A 250 -9.13 -7.46 10.75
N ARG A 251 -9.82 -7.00 11.80
CA ARG A 251 -11.28 -7.10 11.89
C ARG A 251 -11.96 -5.98 11.12
N TYR A 252 -12.81 -6.37 10.19
CA TYR A 252 -13.69 -5.49 9.43
C TYR A 252 -15.14 -5.93 9.56
N ARG A 253 -16.05 -5.03 9.18
CA ARG A 253 -17.49 -5.24 9.08
C ARG A 253 -17.93 -5.04 7.66
N VAL A 254 -18.73 -5.95 7.13
CA VAL A 254 -19.30 -5.85 5.79
C VAL A 254 -20.35 -4.74 5.76
N VAL A 255 -20.13 -3.73 4.92
CA VAL A 255 -21.08 -2.64 4.68
C VAL A 255 -22.08 -3.05 3.60
N GLN A 256 -21.58 -3.61 2.50
CA GLN A 256 -22.37 -4.15 1.40
C GLN A 256 -21.53 -5.10 0.53
N MET A 257 -22.23 -5.91 -0.27
CA MET A 257 -21.62 -6.72 -1.33
C MET A 257 -21.72 -5.97 -2.66
N SER A 258 -20.61 -5.94 -3.40
CA SER A 258 -20.47 -5.34 -4.73
C SER A 258 -20.05 -6.45 -5.72
N GLY A 259 -21.03 -7.25 -6.15
CA GLY A 259 -20.79 -8.49 -6.88
C GLY A 259 -20.07 -9.52 -6.00
N ASN A 260 -18.96 -10.09 -6.49
CA ASN A 260 -18.17 -11.08 -5.75
C ASN A 260 -17.17 -10.46 -4.75
N ARG A 261 -17.35 -9.20 -4.37
CA ARG A 261 -16.43 -8.43 -3.52
C ARG A 261 -17.19 -7.71 -2.41
N ALA A 262 -16.53 -7.43 -1.30
CA ALA A 262 -17.14 -6.79 -0.14
C ALA A 262 -16.59 -5.37 0.07
N ASP A 263 -17.49 -4.43 0.39
CA ASP A 263 -17.12 -3.13 0.95
C ASP A 263 -17.10 -3.26 2.48
N LEU A 264 -16.01 -2.79 3.09
CA LEU A 264 -15.61 -3.13 4.45
C LEU A 264 -15.35 -1.88 5.28
N GLN A 265 -15.88 -1.86 6.50
CA GLN A 265 -15.62 -0.85 7.51
C GLN A 265 -14.74 -1.41 8.61
N VAL A 266 -13.71 -0.67 9.04
CA VAL A 266 -12.80 -1.15 10.08
C VAL A 266 -13.50 -1.20 11.45
N VAL A 267 -13.37 -2.33 12.18
CA VAL A 267 -14.05 -2.52 13.49
C VAL A 267 -13.25 -1.95 14.66
N ARG A 268 -11.92 -2.07 14.63
CA ARG A 268 -11.02 -1.45 15.60
C ARG A 268 -10.13 -0.45 14.87
N GLN A 269 -10.20 0.83 15.24
CA GLN A 269 -9.39 1.90 14.64
C GLN A 269 -7.93 1.97 15.15
N ALA A 270 -7.53 1.07 16.07
CA ALA A 270 -6.20 1.09 16.68
C ALA A 270 -5.02 0.78 15.73
N PRO A 271 -5.14 -0.08 14.69
CA PRO A 271 -4.25 -0.05 13.53
C PRO A 271 -4.79 1.00 12.55
N GLY A 272 -3.96 1.94 12.08
CA GLY A 272 -4.34 3.06 11.20
C GLY A 272 -4.88 2.71 9.79
N LEU A 273 -5.59 1.60 9.67
CA LEU A 273 -6.16 1.06 8.44
C LEU A 273 -7.49 1.78 8.10
N PRO A 274 -7.73 2.11 6.82
CA PRO A 274 -8.97 2.75 6.38
C PRO A 274 -10.10 1.73 6.15
N ASP A 275 -11.31 2.26 5.99
CA ASP A 275 -12.39 1.53 5.34
C ASP A 275 -11.99 1.19 3.90
N MET A 276 -12.40 0.02 3.41
CA MET A 276 -12.00 -0.50 2.11
C MET A 276 -13.22 -0.77 1.24
N VAL A 277 -13.08 -0.63 -0.06
CA VAL A 277 -14.14 -0.92 -1.04
C VAL A 277 -13.69 -2.04 -1.96
N ARG A 278 -14.64 -2.86 -2.41
CA ARG A 278 -14.46 -3.93 -3.40
C ARG A 278 -13.29 -4.86 -3.09
N VAL A 279 -13.19 -5.30 -1.83
CA VAL A 279 -12.20 -6.27 -1.37
C VAL A 279 -12.61 -7.69 -1.79
N PRO A 280 -11.74 -8.43 -2.50
CA PRO A 280 -12.04 -9.79 -2.92
C PRO A 280 -12.03 -10.78 -1.74
N GLN A 281 -12.78 -11.86 -1.87
CA GLN A 281 -12.73 -12.99 -0.95
C GLN A 281 -11.69 -14.00 -1.41
N TRP A 282 -10.79 -14.38 -0.52
CA TRP A 282 -9.82 -15.45 -0.73
C TRP A 282 -10.05 -16.55 0.29
N SER A 283 -11.13 -17.30 0.06
CA SER A 283 -11.56 -18.42 0.89
C SER A 283 -10.98 -19.74 0.38
N ALA A 284 -11.42 -20.86 0.94
CA ALA A 284 -11.07 -22.19 0.45
C ALA A 284 -11.37 -22.35 -1.06
N PRO A 285 -10.56 -23.10 -1.82
CA PRO A 285 -10.82 -23.34 -3.23
C PRO A 285 -12.23 -23.89 -3.48
N GLY A 286 -12.91 -23.32 -4.48
CA GLY A 286 -14.29 -23.69 -4.83
C GLY A 286 -15.36 -23.17 -3.86
N TYR A 287 -14.99 -22.37 -2.85
CA TYR A 287 -15.92 -21.74 -1.92
C TYR A 287 -16.04 -20.24 -2.22
N HIS A 288 -17.27 -19.74 -2.26
CA HIS A 288 -17.58 -18.32 -2.24
C HIS A 288 -18.85 -18.09 -1.43
N ALA A 289 -18.92 -17.02 -0.64
CA ALA A 289 -20.11 -16.69 0.13
C ALA A 289 -20.54 -15.26 -0.12
N GLU A 290 -21.84 -15.04 -0.25
CA GLU A 290 -22.41 -13.70 -0.17
C GLU A 290 -22.57 -13.33 1.30
N LEU A 291 -21.72 -12.40 1.76
CA LEU A 291 -21.64 -12.05 3.17
C LEU A 291 -22.78 -11.11 3.56
N ALA A 292 -23.42 -11.39 4.71
CA ALA A 292 -24.49 -10.54 5.20
C ALA A 292 -23.99 -9.14 5.58
N LYS A 293 -24.82 -8.12 5.34
CA LYS A 293 -24.54 -6.76 5.82
C LYS A 293 -24.41 -6.76 7.34
N GLY A 294 -23.36 -6.13 7.85
CA GLY A 294 -23.02 -6.09 9.27
C GLY A 294 -22.23 -7.32 9.76
N ALA A 295 -21.96 -8.31 8.90
CA ALA A 295 -21.12 -9.45 9.25
C ALA A 295 -19.68 -9.00 9.55
N GLU A 296 -19.07 -9.58 10.57
CA GLU A 296 -17.64 -9.38 10.82
C GLU A 296 -16.80 -10.33 10.00
N VAL A 297 -15.67 -9.84 9.50
CA VAL A 297 -14.70 -10.61 8.71
C VAL A 297 -13.28 -10.30 9.14
N LEU A 298 -12.36 -11.20 8.79
CA LEU A 298 -10.93 -10.95 8.87
C LEU A 298 -10.36 -10.66 7.48
N VAL A 299 -9.67 -9.53 7.38
CA VAL A 299 -8.89 -9.13 6.22
C VAL A 299 -7.43 -9.39 6.51
N MET A 300 -6.75 -10.02 5.56
CA MET A 300 -5.30 -10.16 5.53
C MET A 300 -4.74 -9.45 4.30
N PHE A 301 -3.47 -9.10 4.36
CA PHE A 301 -2.72 -8.53 3.25
C PHE A 301 -1.75 -9.60 2.76
N ALA A 302 -1.96 -10.13 1.55
CA ALA A 302 -1.11 -11.20 1.04
C ALA A 302 0.34 -10.72 0.98
N ASP A 303 1.26 -11.51 1.51
CA ASP A 303 2.69 -11.16 1.68
C ASP A 303 2.96 -9.88 2.49
N GLY A 304 1.96 -9.39 3.24
CA GLY A 304 2.00 -8.08 3.90
C GLY A 304 1.86 -6.90 2.94
N ASP A 305 1.50 -7.14 1.67
CA ASP A 305 1.29 -6.13 0.64
C ASP A 305 -0.07 -5.43 0.79
N ARG A 306 -0.03 -4.12 1.00
CA ARG A 306 -1.21 -3.24 1.13
C ARG A 306 -2.06 -3.18 -0.13
N GLY A 307 -1.47 -3.43 -1.30
CA GLY A 307 -2.17 -3.49 -2.58
C GLY A 307 -2.98 -4.78 -2.78
N PHE A 308 -2.86 -5.75 -1.86
CA PHE A 308 -3.51 -7.04 -1.97
C PHE A 308 -4.31 -7.45 -0.72
N PRO A 309 -5.32 -6.66 -0.30
CA PRO A 309 -6.22 -7.03 0.79
C PRO A 309 -7.16 -8.14 0.34
N VAL A 310 -7.34 -9.15 1.18
CA VAL A 310 -8.25 -10.27 0.94
C VAL A 310 -9.04 -10.64 2.18
N VAL A 311 -10.33 -10.93 2.01
CA VAL A 311 -11.16 -11.52 3.06
C VAL A 311 -10.84 -13.00 3.15
N THR A 312 -10.23 -13.43 4.26
CA THR A 312 -9.79 -14.84 4.45
C THR A 312 -10.71 -15.60 5.39
N HIS A 313 -11.40 -14.91 6.31
CA HIS A 313 -12.29 -15.55 7.27
C HIS A 313 -13.60 -14.77 7.41
N ALA A 314 -14.70 -15.51 7.46
CA ALA A 314 -15.97 -15.02 8.00
C ALA A 314 -16.04 -15.33 9.50
N VAL A 315 -16.85 -14.59 10.24
CA VAL A 315 -17.01 -14.82 11.67
C VAL A 315 -17.62 -16.21 11.96
N GLY A 316 -17.14 -16.84 13.04
CA GLY A 316 -17.66 -18.12 13.53
C GLY A 316 -19.11 -18.04 14.04
N LYS A 317 -19.65 -19.19 14.45
CA LYS A 317 -21.07 -19.37 14.81
C LYS A 317 -21.65 -18.34 15.77
N ASP A 318 -20.85 -17.91 16.73
CA ASP A 318 -21.25 -16.94 17.77
C ASP A 318 -21.01 -15.48 17.36
N GLY A 319 -20.66 -15.26 16.10
CA GLY A 319 -20.33 -13.98 15.51
C GLY A 319 -21.50 -13.19 14.96
N SER A 320 -21.40 -11.86 15.00
CA SER A 320 -22.35 -10.96 14.31
C SER A 320 -22.36 -11.21 12.81
N GLY A 321 -23.53 -11.53 12.26
CA GLY A 321 -23.70 -11.81 10.83
C GLY A 321 -23.04 -13.11 10.36
N HIS A 322 -22.92 -14.11 11.25
CA HIS A 322 -22.37 -15.43 10.94
C HIS A 322 -23.03 -16.13 9.75
N VAL A 323 -24.35 -15.96 9.58
CA VAL A 323 -25.10 -16.65 8.52
C VAL A 323 -24.94 -15.88 7.21
N PRO A 324 -24.26 -16.45 6.19
CA PRO A 324 -24.16 -15.83 4.87
C PRO A 324 -25.53 -15.82 4.18
N VAL A 325 -25.72 -14.87 3.26
CA VAL A 325 -26.93 -14.76 2.43
C VAL A 325 -27.02 -15.94 1.46
N SER A 326 -25.89 -16.29 0.85
CA SER A 326 -25.76 -17.44 -0.04
C SER A 326 -24.34 -18.03 0.03
N VAL A 327 -24.19 -19.32 -0.25
CA VAL A 327 -22.89 -19.99 -0.36
C VAL A 327 -22.85 -20.76 -1.67
N GLN A 328 -21.79 -20.53 -2.45
CA GLN A 328 -21.46 -21.28 -3.64
C GLN A 328 -20.31 -22.24 -3.32
N ILE A 329 -20.56 -23.54 -3.50
CA ILE A 329 -19.57 -24.60 -3.30
C ILE A 329 -19.35 -25.31 -4.64
N ALA A 330 -18.09 -25.53 -5.02
CA ALA A 330 -17.67 -26.21 -6.24
C ALA A 330 -18.33 -25.68 -7.52
N GLY A 331 -18.51 -24.36 -7.62
CA GLY A 331 -19.08 -23.70 -8.80
C GLY A 331 -20.61 -23.77 -8.90
N GLY A 332 -21.32 -24.33 -7.92
CA GLY A 332 -22.79 -24.26 -7.82
C GLY A 332 -23.56 -25.16 -8.78
N GLY A 333 -22.90 -26.12 -9.44
CA GLY A 333 -23.53 -26.97 -10.47
C GLY A 333 -24.55 -27.99 -9.94
N ARG A 334 -24.50 -28.35 -8.66
CA ARG A 334 -25.45 -29.30 -8.05
C ARG A 334 -26.22 -28.62 -6.93
N LYS A 335 -27.55 -28.64 -7.03
CA LYS A 335 -28.43 -28.18 -5.96
C LYS A 335 -28.28 -29.10 -4.77
N VAL A 336 -28.01 -28.52 -3.61
CA VAL A 336 -28.01 -29.21 -2.31
C VAL A 336 -29.20 -28.71 -1.50
N ALA A 337 -29.69 -29.54 -0.59
CA ALA A 337 -30.77 -29.21 0.32
C ALA A 337 -30.32 -29.49 1.76
N ARG A 338 -30.70 -28.63 2.70
CA ARG A 338 -30.39 -28.81 4.12
C ARG A 338 -31.27 -29.91 4.70
N GLN A 339 -30.86 -30.45 5.85
CA GLN A 339 -31.74 -31.33 6.62
C GLN A 339 -33.03 -30.57 6.98
N GLY A 340 -34.18 -31.18 6.72
CA GLY A 340 -35.50 -30.57 6.92
C GLY A 340 -35.99 -29.69 5.76
N ASP A 341 -35.17 -29.36 4.76
CA ASP A 341 -35.68 -28.74 3.54
C ASP A 341 -36.57 -29.75 2.78
N LEU A 342 -37.68 -29.25 2.23
CA LEU A 342 -38.55 -30.02 1.35
C LEU A 342 -37.91 -30.09 -0.03
N VAL A 343 -37.49 -31.29 -0.45
CA VAL A 343 -36.93 -31.53 -1.77
C VAL A 343 -37.97 -32.16 -2.70
N GLN A 344 -37.95 -31.71 -3.95
CA GLN A 344 -38.67 -32.40 -5.00
C GLN A 344 -37.88 -33.65 -5.41
N CYS A 345 -38.49 -34.81 -5.20
CA CYS A 345 -37.98 -36.10 -5.65
C CYS A 345 -38.73 -36.49 -6.94
N GLY A 346 -37.99 -36.54 -8.04
CA GLY A 346 -38.55 -36.84 -9.37
C GLY A 346 -38.90 -35.58 -10.17
N GLY A 347 -38.43 -35.53 -11.41
CA GLY A 347 -38.76 -34.48 -12.37
C GLY A 347 -40.06 -34.78 -13.12
N ALA A 348 -40.45 -33.90 -14.04
CA ALA A 348 -41.49 -34.23 -15.01
C ALA A 348 -41.09 -35.51 -15.78
N GLY A 349 -41.96 -36.52 -15.77
CA GLY A 349 -41.70 -37.83 -16.37
C GLY A 349 -41.15 -38.90 -15.42
N THR A 350 -40.96 -38.61 -14.13
CA THR A 350 -40.69 -39.66 -13.14
C THR A 350 -41.93 -40.54 -12.97
N ILE A 351 -41.77 -41.84 -13.21
CA ILE A 351 -42.82 -42.83 -12.98
C ILE A 351 -42.62 -43.42 -11.59
N CYS A 352 -43.67 -43.37 -10.77
CA CYS A 352 -43.75 -44.10 -9.52
C CYS A 352 -44.48 -45.41 -9.78
N THR A 353 -43.73 -46.52 -9.76
CA THR A 353 -44.30 -47.85 -9.94
C THR A 353 -44.53 -48.47 -8.58
N LEU A 354 -45.79 -48.77 -8.28
CA LEU A 354 -46.21 -49.45 -7.06
C LEU A 354 -46.47 -50.92 -7.40
N MET A 355 -45.63 -51.82 -6.89
CA MET A 355 -45.75 -53.27 -7.09
C MET A 355 -46.10 -53.94 -5.77
N PRO A 356 -47.26 -54.60 -5.63
CA PRO A 356 -47.56 -55.41 -4.45
C PRO A 356 -46.48 -56.48 -4.24
N LEU A 357 -46.01 -56.65 -3.00
CA LEU A 357 -45.11 -57.75 -2.64
C LEU A 357 -45.87 -59.08 -2.79
N SER A 358 -45.30 -60.03 -3.53
CA SER A 358 -45.92 -61.33 -3.74
C SER A 358 -45.96 -62.13 -2.43
N GLY A 359 -47.17 -62.51 -2.01
CA GLY A 359 -47.44 -63.26 -0.78
C GLY A 359 -48.92 -63.63 -0.67
N ALA A 360 -49.27 -64.44 0.33
CA ALA A 360 -50.66 -64.82 0.61
C ALA A 360 -51.50 -63.56 0.90
N GLY A 361 -52.36 -63.17 -0.06
CA GLY A 361 -53.17 -61.95 0.02
C GLY A 361 -52.92 -60.93 -1.09
N ALA A 362 -51.97 -61.16 -2.01
CA ALA A 362 -51.82 -60.30 -3.18
C ALA A 362 -53.06 -60.43 -4.10
N PRO A 363 -53.76 -59.32 -4.41
CA PRO A 363 -54.96 -59.36 -5.24
C PRO A 363 -54.62 -59.80 -6.67
N PRO A 364 -55.51 -60.56 -7.33
CA PRO A 364 -55.35 -60.85 -8.74
C PRO A 364 -55.29 -59.53 -9.52
N ASN A 365 -54.34 -59.41 -10.44
CA ASN A 365 -54.09 -58.26 -11.32
C ASN A 365 -53.24 -57.10 -10.76
N ASN A 366 -52.39 -57.34 -9.75
CA ASN A 366 -51.49 -56.32 -9.19
C ASN A 366 -52.22 -55.06 -8.66
N ALA A 367 -53.48 -55.20 -8.27
CA ALA A 367 -54.24 -54.09 -7.71
C ALA A 367 -53.59 -53.62 -6.39
N ILE A 368 -53.54 -52.30 -6.19
CA ILE A 368 -53.05 -51.72 -4.94
C ILE A 368 -54.22 -51.72 -3.97
N VAL A 369 -54.13 -52.55 -2.92
CA VAL A 369 -55.21 -52.71 -1.93
C VAL A 369 -54.66 -52.36 -0.54
N ALA A 370 -55.51 -51.72 0.26
CA ALA A 370 -55.14 -51.31 1.62
C ALA A 370 -54.67 -52.51 2.46
N GLY A 371 -53.57 -52.34 3.19
CA GLY A 371 -53.00 -53.37 4.06
C GLY A 371 -52.01 -54.34 3.39
N VAL A 372 -51.84 -54.27 2.07
CA VAL A 372 -50.83 -55.08 1.35
C VAL A 372 -49.54 -54.27 1.18
N PRO A 373 -48.38 -54.77 1.65
CA PRO A 373 -47.10 -54.11 1.42
C PRO A 373 -46.80 -53.96 -0.08
N VAL A 374 -46.32 -52.78 -0.50
CA VAL A 374 -45.91 -52.52 -1.89
C VAL A 374 -44.43 -52.15 -1.95
N VAL A 375 -43.74 -52.61 -2.98
CA VAL A 375 -42.46 -52.05 -3.42
C VAL A 375 -42.76 -50.79 -4.21
N ILE A 376 -42.15 -49.69 -3.80
CA ILE A 376 -42.14 -48.44 -4.55
C ILE A 376 -40.85 -48.39 -5.35
N SER A 377 -40.95 -48.42 -6.68
CA SER A 377 -39.80 -48.29 -7.58
C SER A 377 -39.92 -47.02 -8.43
N PHE A 378 -38.80 -46.37 -8.68
CA PHE A 378 -38.70 -45.16 -9.48
C PHE A 378 -37.90 -45.46 -10.76
N SER A 379 -38.47 -45.17 -11.93
CA SER A 379 -37.77 -45.32 -13.21
C SER A 379 -37.88 -44.07 -14.09
N SER A 380 -36.91 -43.90 -14.98
CA SER A 380 -36.87 -42.83 -15.99
C SER A 380 -37.16 -43.34 -17.42
N THR A 381 -37.37 -44.64 -17.59
CA THR A 381 -37.71 -45.28 -18.87
C THR A 381 -39.22 -45.54 -18.96
N PRO A 382 -39.90 -45.09 -20.02
CA PRO A 382 -41.35 -45.26 -20.15
C PRO A 382 -41.70 -46.65 -20.70
N PRO A 383 -42.79 -47.28 -20.24
CA PRO A 383 -43.56 -48.20 -21.07
C PRO A 383 -44.86 -47.51 -21.53
N ASP A 384 -44.84 -46.97 -22.75
CA ASP A 384 -46.00 -46.70 -23.65
C ASP A 384 -47.13 -45.71 -23.18
N PRO A 385 -48.06 -45.23 -24.04
CA PRO A 385 -48.15 -43.84 -24.49
C PRO A 385 -49.35 -43.05 -23.90
N ALA A 386 -49.96 -43.51 -22.81
CA ALA A 386 -51.11 -42.85 -22.21
C ALA A 386 -50.66 -41.84 -21.15
N GLY A 387 -50.44 -40.59 -21.58
CA GLY A 387 -50.00 -39.48 -20.74
C GLY A 387 -50.85 -39.28 -19.49
N LEU A 388 -50.25 -39.59 -18.33
CA LEU A 388 -50.71 -39.14 -17.02
C LEU A 388 -49.74 -38.04 -16.54
N THR A 389 -50.30 -36.88 -16.23
CA THR A 389 -49.59 -35.75 -15.60
C THR A 389 -49.23 -36.14 -14.16
N ALA A 390 -48.07 -36.77 -13.98
CA ALA A 390 -47.55 -37.12 -12.67
C ALA A 390 -47.29 -35.83 -11.86
N LYS A 391 -47.86 -35.75 -10.65
CA LYS A 391 -47.53 -34.69 -9.70
C LYS A 391 -46.17 -35.01 -9.07
N PRO A 392 -45.28 -34.02 -8.90
CA PRO A 392 -44.00 -34.23 -8.24
C PRO A 392 -44.20 -34.73 -6.82
N LEU A 393 -43.38 -35.69 -6.40
CA LEU A 393 -43.31 -36.12 -5.01
C LEU A 393 -42.37 -35.18 -4.26
N TYR A 394 -42.80 -34.75 -3.08
CA TYR A 394 -41.97 -33.97 -2.18
C TYR A 394 -41.56 -34.86 -1.00
N GLY A 395 -40.27 -34.91 -0.71
CA GLY A 395 -39.70 -35.58 0.46
C GLY A 395 -38.95 -34.57 1.31
N ALA A 396 -38.95 -34.74 2.63
CA ALA A 396 -38.03 -34.02 3.49
C ALA A 396 -36.71 -34.79 3.58
N ILE A 397 -35.58 -34.11 3.53
CA ILE A 397 -34.27 -34.73 3.82
C ILE A 397 -34.21 -35.03 5.32
N SER A 398 -34.38 -36.30 5.70
CA SER A 398 -34.33 -36.75 7.09
C SER A 398 -32.89 -36.95 7.58
N THR A 399 -31.97 -37.34 6.69
CA THR A 399 -30.53 -37.47 6.94
C THR A 399 -29.74 -36.97 5.72
N GLY A 400 -28.69 -36.19 5.95
CA GLY A 400 -27.82 -35.68 4.89
C GLY A 400 -26.98 -36.78 4.23
N SER A 401 -26.46 -36.51 3.02
CA SER A 401 -25.41 -37.35 2.44
C SER A 401 -24.09 -37.12 3.20
N PRO A 402 -23.29 -38.16 3.50
CA PRO A 402 -22.00 -38.00 4.17
C PRO A 402 -20.97 -37.19 3.34
N LEU A 403 -21.29 -36.87 2.08
CA LEU A 403 -20.43 -36.08 1.20
C LEU A 403 -20.51 -34.57 1.46
N VAL A 404 -21.55 -34.07 2.14
CA VAL A 404 -21.70 -32.65 2.47
C VAL A 404 -22.36 -32.54 3.85
N GLU A 405 -21.59 -32.80 4.90
CA GLU A 405 -21.93 -32.34 6.23
C GLU A 405 -21.39 -30.91 6.38
N SER A 406 -22.29 -29.91 6.40
CA SER A 406 -21.95 -28.59 6.92
C SER A 406 -22.15 -28.62 8.44
N GLY A 407 -21.06 -28.71 9.19
CA GLY A 407 -21.06 -28.58 10.66
C GLY A 407 -21.29 -27.16 11.14
#